data_AF-A0AAE0YXK2-F1
#
_entry.id   AF-A0AAE0YXK2-F1
#
_cell.length_a   1.000
_cell.length_b   1.000
_cell.length_c   1.000
_cell.angle_alpha   90.00
_cell.angle_beta   90.00
_cell.angle_gamma   90.00
#
_symmetry.space_group_name_H-M   'P 1'
#
loop_
_entity.id
_entity.type
_entity.pdbx_description
1 polymer ?
#
loop_
_entity_poly.entity_id
_entity_poly.type
_entity_poly.pdbx_seq_one_letter_code
_entity_poly.pdbx_strand_id
1 'polypeptide(L)'
;MLTKLCCGLVLLISFTTASPPTLPIKDKFDAAPSKRKVFKLKKVVESFSVRSDIRYRFATTQMSSVVRNVDAMAQEISFDVTLPENAFIMAFHMMIDGKRYDGQVKERKQAKHEYQDAKDRGQSAGHVRKVPRHANVFEVAVNMAAGSAVNFTLTYQEVLRRRRGIYEHEIHVNPGQPVQDFRIEVQIRENRPLKFVRTPALRTDFLLTNLVEDASTNDITLIERPSPEAATIVFTPDIKDQGDGKGISARFVVQYDVEHAGISGDMLVVDGYFVHFMVPDNISNTLPKDIIFLFLTFPVLYLSITYQSSSVDEFSLTDTEFPMVFNGTEIMICGLWKEGKAKLEYKITGLESTRKIEITKEVNSMDVMIVSPDEETDKP
;
A
#
# COMPACT_ATOMS: atom_id res chain seq x y z
N MET A 1 -20.48 4.67 1.21
CA MET A 1 -19.86 5.59 2.19
C MET A 1 -18.33 5.41 2.24
N LEU A 2 -17.64 5.53 1.09
CA LEU A 2 -16.20 5.29 0.99
C LEU A 2 -15.52 6.21 -0.03
N THR A 3 -15.71 7.53 0.07
CA THR A 3 -14.89 8.51 -0.69
C THR A 3 -14.86 9.93 -0.10
N LYS A 4 -15.37 10.15 1.12
CA LYS A 4 -15.19 11.43 1.84
C LYS A 4 -14.67 11.30 3.28
N LEU A 5 -14.10 10.15 3.64
CA LEU A 5 -13.28 9.99 4.85
C LEU A 5 -11.78 9.97 4.53
N CYS A 6 -11.33 10.82 3.62
CA CYS A 6 -9.92 11.21 3.55
C CYS A 6 -9.62 12.21 4.69
N CYS A 7 -9.61 11.76 5.94
CA CYS A 7 -8.97 12.49 7.04
C CYS A 7 -8.87 11.62 8.31
N GLY A 8 -7.70 11.01 8.51
CA GLY A 8 -7.11 10.84 9.84
C GLY A 8 -7.76 9.82 10.76
N LEU A 9 -7.60 8.54 10.44
CA LEU A 9 -7.54 7.50 11.48
C LEU A 9 -6.09 7.09 11.71
N VAL A 10 -5.75 6.88 12.98
CA VAL A 10 -4.44 6.49 13.48
C VAL A 10 -4.61 5.39 14.50
N LEU A 11 -3.78 4.37 14.37
CA LEU A 11 -3.76 3.24 15.28
C LEU A 11 -3.09 3.60 16.62
N LEU A 12 -3.75 3.28 17.72
CA LEU A 12 -3.22 3.35 19.08
C LEU A 12 -3.16 1.95 19.66
N ILE A 13 -2.02 1.62 20.24
CA ILE A 13 -1.86 0.36 20.97
C ILE A 13 -1.83 0.72 22.45
N SER A 14 -2.84 0.28 23.20
CA SER A 14 -2.93 0.50 24.65
C SER A 14 -2.61 -0.80 25.37
N PHE A 15 -1.57 -0.82 26.20
CA PHE A 15 -1.32 -1.93 27.13
C PHE A 15 -1.75 -1.58 28.53
N THR A 16 -2.61 -2.42 29.09
CA THR A 16 -2.79 -2.50 30.53
C THR A 16 -1.71 -3.41 31.13
N THR A 17 -0.83 -2.76 31.89
CA THR A 17 0.03 -3.26 32.98
C THR A 17 1.05 -4.38 32.69
N ALA A 18 2.32 -3.98 32.67
CA ALA A 18 3.31 -4.44 33.64
C ALA A 18 4.33 -3.32 33.85
N SER A 19 4.38 -2.76 35.06
CA SER A 19 5.40 -1.79 35.47
C SER A 19 6.80 -2.42 35.40
N PRO A 20 7.80 -1.74 34.81
CA PRO A 20 9.17 -2.26 34.83
C PRO A 20 9.72 -2.28 36.27
N PRO A 21 10.57 -3.26 36.63
CA PRO A 21 11.23 -3.28 37.92
C PRO A 21 12.19 -2.09 38.06
N THR A 22 12.05 -1.32 39.13
CA THR A 22 13.03 -0.31 39.57
C THR A 22 14.22 -1.01 40.24
N LEU A 23 15.44 -0.71 39.79
CA LEU A 23 16.66 -1.15 40.46
C LEU A 23 17.74 -0.05 40.48
N PRO A 24 18.65 -0.10 41.47
CA PRO A 24 19.26 1.07 42.08
C PRO A 24 20.47 1.62 41.33
N ILE A 25 20.66 2.93 41.46
CA ILE A 25 21.86 3.65 41.00
C ILE A 25 23.05 3.22 41.86
N LYS A 26 24.09 2.69 41.23
CA LYS A 26 25.44 2.62 41.82
C LYS A 26 26.38 3.50 41.01
N ASP A 27 26.82 4.58 41.64
CA ASP A 27 27.95 5.38 41.21
C ASP A 27 29.26 4.57 41.37
N LYS A 28 30.07 4.56 40.31
CA LYS A 28 31.51 4.85 40.37
C LYS A 28 32.11 4.86 38.97
N PHE A 29 32.67 6.01 38.60
CA PHE A 29 33.59 6.18 37.49
C PHE A 29 34.97 5.67 37.89
N ASP A 30 35.60 4.89 37.01
CA ASP A 30 37.06 4.84 36.88
C ASP A 30 37.41 4.69 35.38
N ALA A 31 38.23 5.61 34.87
CA ALA A 31 38.60 5.72 33.46
C ALA A 31 39.96 5.06 33.20
N ALA A 32 40.02 4.19 32.17
CA ALA A 32 41.25 3.66 31.59
C ALA A 32 41.07 3.49 30.06
N PRO A 33 42.16 3.42 29.25
CA PRO A 33 42.24 4.12 27.98
C PRO A 33 41.60 3.41 26.77
N SER A 34 41.22 4.26 25.81
CA SER A 34 40.53 4.02 24.54
C SER A 34 41.13 2.89 23.67
N LYS A 35 40.52 1.71 23.72
CA LYS A 35 40.58 0.72 22.63
C LYS A 35 39.56 1.09 21.55
N ARG A 36 39.88 0.87 20.27
CA ARG A 36 38.98 1.06 19.11
C ARG A 36 37.57 0.56 19.47
N LYS A 37 36.60 1.48 19.53
CA LYS A 37 35.20 1.16 19.84
C LYS A 37 34.65 0.32 18.69
N VAL A 38 34.63 -1.00 18.89
CA VAL A 38 33.73 -1.88 18.15
C VAL A 38 32.33 -1.44 18.57
N PHE A 39 31.58 -0.79 17.67
CA PHE A 39 30.19 -0.45 17.93
C PHE A 39 29.41 -1.76 18.04
N LYS A 40 29.17 -2.22 19.28
CA LYS A 40 28.30 -3.36 19.53
C LYS A 40 26.88 -2.92 19.18
N LEU A 41 26.27 -3.60 18.21
CA LEU A 41 24.85 -3.44 17.90
C LEU A 41 24.04 -3.67 19.17
N LYS A 42 23.10 -2.76 19.45
CA LYS A 42 22.19 -2.86 20.60
C LYS A 42 20.92 -3.64 20.28
N LYS A 43 20.59 -3.75 19.00
CA LYS A 43 19.46 -4.52 18.48
C LYS A 43 19.86 -5.25 17.20
N VAL A 44 19.22 -6.38 16.92
CA VAL A 44 19.40 -7.19 15.70
C VAL A 44 18.03 -7.45 15.11
N VAL A 45 17.87 -7.26 13.80
CA VAL A 45 16.68 -7.63 13.03
C VAL A 45 16.92 -9.06 12.57
N GLU A 46 16.17 -9.99 13.14
CA GLU A 46 16.32 -11.42 12.87
C GLU A 46 15.69 -11.79 11.54
N SER A 47 14.53 -11.22 11.22
CA SER A 47 13.86 -11.38 9.94
C SER A 47 13.08 -10.14 9.52
N PHE A 48 12.94 -9.96 8.20
CA PHE A 48 12.14 -8.92 7.58
C PHE A 48 11.40 -9.50 6.38
N SER A 49 10.08 -9.61 6.48
CA SER A 49 9.24 -10.23 5.46
C SER A 49 8.12 -9.30 5.01
N VAL A 50 7.88 -9.23 3.71
CA VAL A 50 6.72 -8.57 3.13
C VAL A 50 5.95 -9.56 2.27
N ARG A 51 4.65 -9.68 2.49
CA ARG A 51 3.73 -10.41 1.61
C ARG A 51 2.68 -9.44 1.09
N SER A 52 2.55 -9.33 -0.22
CA SER A 52 1.52 -8.53 -0.86
C SER A 52 0.66 -9.39 -1.76
N ASP A 53 -0.66 -9.28 -1.62
CA ASP A 53 -1.64 -9.92 -2.49
C ASP A 53 -2.41 -8.84 -3.24
N ILE A 54 -2.22 -8.80 -4.56
CA ILE A 54 -2.83 -7.85 -5.48
C ILE A 54 -3.95 -8.58 -6.22
N ARG A 55 -5.18 -8.20 -5.94
CA ARG A 55 -6.37 -8.75 -6.60
C ARG A 55 -7.17 -7.63 -7.22
N TYR A 56 -7.38 -7.69 -8.53
CA TYR A 56 -8.22 -6.71 -9.22
C TYR A 56 -7.80 -5.25 -8.92
N ARG A 57 -6.49 -4.97 -8.95
CA ARG A 57 -5.86 -3.68 -8.55
C ARG A 57 -5.95 -3.31 -7.06
N PHE A 58 -6.56 -4.13 -6.20
CA PHE A 58 -6.53 -3.94 -4.75
C PHE A 58 -5.34 -4.70 -4.16
N ALA A 59 -4.38 -3.97 -3.62
CA ALA A 59 -3.20 -4.53 -2.97
C ALA A 59 -3.40 -4.60 -1.46
N THR A 60 -3.27 -5.80 -0.89
CA THR A 60 -3.20 -6.02 0.56
C THR A 60 -1.77 -6.42 0.92
N THR A 61 -1.06 -5.55 1.62
CA THR A 61 0.34 -5.76 1.99
C THR A 61 0.48 -5.96 3.48
N GLN A 62 1.10 -7.07 3.86
CA GLN A 62 1.51 -7.39 5.22
C GLN A 62 3.04 -7.31 5.33
N MET A 63 3.53 -6.47 6.23
CA MET A 63 4.94 -6.34 6.57
C MET A 63 5.18 -6.89 7.98
N SER A 64 6.17 -7.76 8.14
CA SER A 64 6.59 -8.33 9.41
C SER A 64 8.09 -8.10 9.64
N SER A 65 8.46 -7.75 10.88
CA SER A 65 9.86 -7.56 11.27
C SER A 65 10.09 -8.08 12.68
N VAL A 66 11.01 -9.03 12.84
CA VAL A 66 11.42 -9.56 14.14
C VAL A 66 12.69 -8.87 14.60
N VAL A 67 12.64 -8.22 15.75
CA VAL A 67 13.76 -7.45 16.30
C VAL A 67 14.08 -7.90 17.71
N ARG A 68 15.33 -8.29 17.96
CA ARG A 68 15.86 -8.64 19.27
C ARG A 68 16.65 -7.50 19.89
N ASN A 69 16.39 -7.21 21.17
CA ASN A 69 17.30 -6.41 21.98
C ASN A 69 18.48 -7.28 22.44
N VAL A 70 19.68 -7.01 21.93
CA VAL A 70 20.91 -7.74 22.28
C VAL A 70 21.79 -6.97 23.28
N ASP A 71 21.32 -5.79 23.72
CA ASP A 71 21.94 -5.03 24.80
C ASP A 71 21.66 -5.73 26.15
N ALA A 72 22.52 -5.48 27.14
CA ALA A 72 22.36 -5.95 28.51
C ALA A 72 21.30 -5.14 29.27
N MET A 73 20.85 -4.02 28.71
CA MET A 73 19.84 -3.14 29.29
C MET A 73 18.57 -3.12 28.44
N ALA A 74 17.46 -2.70 29.05
CA ALA A 74 16.24 -2.41 28.30
C ALA A 74 16.51 -1.31 27.25
N GLN A 75 15.94 -1.46 26.05
CA GLN A 75 16.10 -0.53 24.94
C GLN A 75 14.75 -0.25 24.29
N GLU A 76 14.54 1.01 23.92
CA GLU A 76 13.43 1.37 23.04
C GLU A 76 13.73 0.86 21.62
N ILE A 77 12.82 0.07 21.07
CA ILE A 77 12.84 -0.44 19.71
C ILE A 77 11.67 0.17 18.95
N SER A 78 11.99 0.84 17.84
CA SER A 78 11.02 1.40 16.91
C SER A 78 10.82 0.50 15.70
N PHE A 79 9.60 0.53 15.16
CA PHE A 79 9.22 -0.01 13.87
C PHE A 79 8.48 1.08 13.09
N ASP A 80 9.03 1.45 11.94
CA ASP A 80 8.45 2.46 11.07
C ASP A 80 8.29 1.96 9.63
N VAL A 81 7.18 2.35 9.01
CA VAL A 81 6.83 1.96 7.64
C VAL A 81 6.32 3.19 6.91
N THR A 82 6.93 3.47 5.76
CA THR A 82 6.40 4.48 4.83
C THR A 82 5.30 3.85 3.99
N LEU A 83 4.07 4.35 4.19
CA LEU A 83 2.88 3.91 3.50
C LEU A 83 2.68 4.69 2.20
N PRO A 84 2.15 4.05 1.14
CA PRO A 84 1.65 4.75 -0.03
C PRO A 84 0.64 5.86 0.36
N GLU A 85 0.57 6.93 -0.43
CA GLU A 85 -0.23 8.12 -0.10
C GLU A 85 -1.71 7.81 0.15
N ASN A 86 -2.26 6.86 -0.60
CA ASN A 86 -3.68 6.46 -0.53
C ASN A 86 -3.89 5.14 0.22
N ALA A 87 -2.86 4.61 0.89
CA ALA A 87 -3.01 3.40 1.68
C ALA A 87 -3.75 3.65 3.00
N PHE A 88 -4.52 2.67 3.43
CA PHE A 88 -5.16 2.64 4.74
C PHE A 88 -4.69 1.42 5.54
N ILE A 89 -4.52 1.62 6.84
CA ILE A 89 -4.08 0.56 7.74
C ILE A 89 -5.27 -0.31 8.12
N MET A 90 -5.16 -1.61 7.87
CA MET A 90 -6.16 -2.61 8.23
C MET A 90 -5.98 -3.10 9.66
N ALA A 91 -4.74 -3.46 9.99
CA ALA A 91 -4.41 -4.01 11.30
C ALA A 91 -2.94 -3.78 11.58
N PHE A 92 -2.61 -3.64 12.87
CA PHE A 92 -1.27 -3.91 13.32
C PHE A 92 -1.32 -4.63 14.65
N HIS A 93 -0.35 -5.51 14.85
CA HIS A 93 -0.13 -6.16 16.12
C HIS A 93 1.36 -6.36 16.33
N MET A 94 1.74 -6.63 17.57
CA MET A 94 3.05 -7.12 17.88
C MET A 94 3.00 -8.33 18.81
N MET A 95 4.03 -9.16 18.73
CA MET A 95 4.23 -10.30 19.62
C MET A 95 5.50 -10.07 20.45
N ILE A 96 5.40 -10.08 21.77
CA ILE A 96 6.55 -9.98 22.68
C ILE A 96 6.46 -11.13 23.67
N ASP A 97 7.50 -11.97 23.74
CA ASP A 97 7.57 -13.14 24.63
C ASP A 97 6.31 -14.02 24.58
N GLY A 98 5.77 -14.23 23.37
CA GLY A 98 4.57 -15.05 23.12
C GLY A 98 3.23 -14.36 23.41
N LYS A 99 3.22 -13.11 23.89
CA LYS A 99 1.99 -12.33 24.12
C LYS A 99 1.67 -11.45 22.92
N ARG A 100 0.43 -11.55 22.45
CA ARG A 100 -0.11 -10.73 21.35
C ARG A 100 -0.65 -9.41 21.86
N TYR A 101 -0.39 -8.39 21.06
CA TYR A 101 -0.68 -7.02 21.37
C TYR A 101 -1.23 -6.31 20.13
N ASP A 102 -2.56 -6.17 20.05
CA ASP A 102 -3.24 -5.57 18.91
C ASP A 102 -3.33 -4.04 19.05
N GLY A 103 -3.07 -3.34 17.94
CA GLY A 103 -3.35 -1.92 17.84
C GLY A 103 -4.82 -1.66 17.50
N GLN A 104 -5.39 -0.61 18.07
CA GLN A 104 -6.75 -0.15 17.84
C GLN A 104 -6.77 1.04 16.89
N VAL A 105 -7.58 0.99 15.84
CA VAL A 105 -7.73 2.12 14.91
C VAL A 105 -8.62 3.18 15.58
N LYS A 106 -8.10 4.40 15.75
CA LYS A 106 -8.81 5.54 16.38
C LYS A 106 -8.71 6.81 15.54
N GLU A 107 -9.45 7.86 15.87
CA GLU A 107 -9.32 9.16 15.18
C GLU A 107 -7.94 9.78 15.44
N ARG A 108 -7.35 10.44 14.43
CA ARG A 108 -5.98 10.98 14.46
C ARG A 108 -5.68 11.90 15.63
N LYS A 109 -6.60 12.79 16.00
CA LYS A 109 -6.38 13.74 17.12
C LYS A 109 -6.33 13.00 18.45
N GLN A 110 -7.28 12.09 18.67
CA GLN A 110 -7.32 11.23 19.85
C GLN A 110 -6.06 10.36 19.92
N ALA A 111 -5.67 9.78 18.80
CA ALA A 111 -4.46 8.97 18.69
C ALA A 111 -3.16 9.72 18.96
N LYS A 112 -3.07 10.99 18.58
CA LYS A 112 -1.90 11.80 18.89
C LYS A 112 -1.80 12.09 20.39
N HIS A 113 -2.93 12.38 21.03
CA HIS A 113 -2.97 12.69 22.46
C HIS A 113 -2.57 11.47 23.30
N GLU A 114 -3.21 10.32 23.09
CA GLU A 114 -2.91 9.13 23.89
C GLU A 114 -1.48 8.60 23.64
N TYR A 115 -0.94 8.77 22.41
CA TYR A 115 0.46 8.46 22.12
C TYR A 115 1.42 9.33 22.93
N GLN A 116 1.19 10.65 22.97
CA GLN A 116 2.05 11.57 23.72
C GLN A 116 1.99 11.26 25.22
N ASP A 117 0.80 11.01 25.77
CA ASP A 117 0.63 10.62 27.17
C ASP A 117 1.35 9.31 27.50
N ALA A 118 1.26 8.31 26.62
CA ALA A 118 1.93 7.02 26.80
C ALA A 118 3.46 7.17 26.74
N LYS A 119 3.97 7.97 25.79
CA LYS A 119 5.39 8.28 25.65
C LYS A 119 5.94 9.00 26.88
N ASP A 120 5.22 10.01 27.38
CA ASP A 120 5.60 10.76 28.57
C ASP A 120 5.60 9.87 29.83
N ARG A 121 4.79 8.80 29.84
CA ARG A 121 4.76 7.76 30.87
C ARG A 121 5.77 6.63 30.67
N GLY A 122 6.62 6.67 29.63
CA GLY A 122 7.56 5.60 29.29
C GLY A 122 6.90 4.28 28.89
N GLN A 123 5.62 4.33 28.49
CA GLN A 123 4.84 3.19 28.01
C GLN A 123 5.05 3.02 26.50
N SER A 124 4.84 1.80 26.02
CA SER A 124 4.89 1.52 24.58
C SER A 124 3.69 2.14 23.86
N ALA A 125 3.93 2.75 22.70
CA ALA A 125 2.92 3.52 21.99
C ALA A 125 3.17 3.52 20.48
N GLY A 126 2.09 3.53 19.70
CA GLY A 126 2.11 3.64 18.24
C GLY A 126 1.36 4.87 17.75
N HIS A 127 1.82 5.46 16.65
CA HIS A 127 1.21 6.60 16.00
C HIS A 127 1.52 6.64 14.49
N VAL A 128 0.61 7.21 13.70
CA VAL A 128 0.84 7.50 12.28
C VAL A 128 1.07 9.00 12.14
N ARG A 129 2.25 9.37 11.64
CA ARG A 129 2.58 10.77 11.35
C ARG A 129 2.68 10.99 9.84
N LYS A 130 2.25 12.17 9.39
CA LYS A 130 2.51 12.62 8.02
C LYS A 130 3.84 13.36 8.00
N VAL A 131 4.78 12.89 7.18
CA VAL A 131 6.08 13.56 7.00
C VAL A 131 5.90 14.68 5.95
N PRO A 132 6.58 15.83 6.08
CA PRO A 132 6.59 16.83 5.01
C PRO A 132 7.07 16.18 3.71
N ARG A 133 6.31 16.36 2.60
CA ARG A 133 6.42 15.67 1.30
C ARG A 133 5.62 14.35 1.15
N HIS A 134 4.32 14.41 1.40
CA HIS A 134 3.28 13.43 0.97
C HIS A 134 3.33 11.99 1.53
N ALA A 135 4.40 11.57 2.20
CA ALA A 135 4.48 10.24 2.80
C ALA A 135 3.69 10.13 4.13
N ASN A 136 2.82 9.13 4.22
CA ASN A 136 2.21 8.71 5.48
C ASN A 136 3.18 7.71 6.14
N VAL A 137 3.67 7.98 7.34
CA VAL A 137 4.58 7.07 8.06
C VAL A 137 3.86 6.49 9.26
N PHE A 138 3.74 5.17 9.30
CA PHE A 138 3.37 4.43 10.50
C PHE A 138 4.60 4.27 11.37
N GLU A 139 4.53 4.58 12.65
CA GLU A 139 5.65 4.46 13.58
C GLU A 139 5.17 3.96 14.95
N VAL A 140 5.80 2.93 15.48
CA VAL A 140 5.55 2.42 16.84
C VAL A 140 6.87 2.26 17.56
N ALA A 141 6.87 2.57 18.87
CA ALA A 141 8.00 2.35 19.75
C ALA A 141 7.58 1.54 20.97
N VAL A 142 8.43 0.58 21.33
CA VAL A 142 8.24 -0.31 22.49
C VAL A 142 9.54 -0.43 23.27
N ASN A 143 9.44 -0.40 24.59
CA ASN A 143 10.59 -0.63 25.46
C ASN A 143 10.77 -2.14 25.69
N MET A 144 11.86 -2.70 25.17
CA MET A 144 12.15 -4.12 25.17
C MET A 144 13.18 -4.46 26.24
N ALA A 145 12.91 -5.45 27.09
CA ALA A 145 13.87 -5.96 28.07
C ALA A 145 15.12 -6.53 27.40
N ALA A 146 16.23 -6.62 28.15
CA ALA A 146 17.46 -7.22 27.66
C ALA A 146 17.22 -8.66 27.17
N GLY A 147 17.70 -9.01 25.98
CA GLY A 147 17.58 -10.34 25.38
C GLY A 147 16.21 -10.67 24.75
N SER A 148 15.17 -9.89 25.04
CA SER A 148 13.81 -10.10 24.51
C SER A 148 13.69 -9.73 23.04
N ALA A 149 12.69 -10.30 22.35
CA ALA A 149 12.42 -10.05 20.94
C ALA A 149 10.95 -9.68 20.72
N VAL A 150 10.73 -8.81 19.73
CA VAL A 150 9.41 -8.36 19.30
C VAL A 150 9.23 -8.70 17.82
N ASN A 151 8.09 -9.27 17.47
CA ASN A 151 7.64 -9.36 16.08
C ASN A 151 6.59 -8.28 15.83
N PHE A 152 6.90 -7.32 14.96
CA PHE A 152 5.94 -6.33 14.50
C PHE A 152 5.26 -6.83 13.23
N THR A 153 3.94 -6.69 13.13
CA THR A 153 3.20 -7.03 11.92
C THR A 153 2.19 -5.93 11.60
N LEU A 154 2.35 -5.31 10.44
CA LEU A 154 1.47 -4.26 9.90
C LEU A 154 0.81 -4.77 8.63
N THR A 155 -0.51 -4.65 8.55
CA THR A 155 -1.28 -4.92 7.32
C THR A 155 -1.95 -3.64 6.85
N TYR A 156 -1.73 -3.26 5.61
CA TYR A 156 -2.35 -2.11 4.97
C TYR A 156 -2.86 -2.47 3.58
N GLN A 157 -3.80 -1.65 3.09
CA GLN A 157 -4.41 -1.83 1.79
C GLN A 157 -4.32 -0.56 0.96
N GLU A 158 -4.19 -0.72 -0.35
CA GLU A 158 -4.29 0.37 -1.31
C GLU A 158 -5.00 -0.08 -2.59
N VAL A 159 -5.56 0.88 -3.31
CA VAL A 159 -5.99 0.68 -4.70
C VAL A 159 -4.88 1.21 -5.60
N LEU A 160 -4.33 0.33 -6.43
CA LEU A 160 -3.32 0.68 -7.41
C LEU A 160 -3.94 1.58 -8.47
N ARG A 161 -3.26 2.69 -8.76
CA ARG A 161 -3.70 3.64 -9.79
C ARG A 161 -2.84 3.50 -11.02
N ARG A 162 -3.47 3.23 -12.16
CA ARG A 162 -2.78 3.23 -13.46
C ARG A 162 -2.31 4.62 -13.81
N ARG A 163 -1.00 4.80 -14.03
CA ARG A 163 -0.38 6.06 -14.44
C ARG A 163 0.62 5.78 -15.55
N ARG A 164 0.66 6.64 -16.57
CA ARG A 164 1.56 6.49 -17.73
C ARG A 164 1.50 5.10 -18.38
N GLY A 165 0.32 4.48 -18.35
CA GLY A 165 0.09 3.18 -18.99
C GLY A 165 0.45 1.96 -18.15
N ILE A 166 0.82 2.12 -16.87
CA ILE A 166 1.24 1.01 -16.01
C ILE A 166 0.65 1.14 -14.60
N TYR A 167 0.46 0.02 -13.91
CA TYR A 167 0.28 0.01 -12.46
C TYR A 167 1.64 -0.14 -11.79
N GLU A 168 1.88 0.64 -10.74
CA GLU A 168 3.04 0.47 -9.87
C GLU A 168 2.56 0.10 -8.47
N HIS A 169 3.01 -1.05 -7.97
CA HIS A 169 2.93 -1.36 -6.55
C HIS A 169 4.30 -1.09 -5.91
N GLU A 170 4.36 -0.08 -5.05
CA GLU A 170 5.59 0.43 -4.46
C GLU A 170 5.66 0.08 -2.96
N ILE A 171 6.62 -0.77 -2.60
CA ILE A 171 6.88 -1.21 -1.23
C ILE A 171 8.12 -0.49 -0.73
N HIS A 172 7.97 0.32 0.32
CA HIS A 172 9.10 0.98 0.97
C HIS A 172 9.78 0.01 1.93
N VAL A 173 11.08 -0.23 1.75
CA VAL A 173 11.83 -1.21 2.51
C VAL A 173 13.02 -0.56 3.19
N ASN A 174 13.05 -0.61 4.52
CA ASN A 174 14.14 -0.08 5.32
C ASN A 174 14.27 -0.83 6.66
N PRO A 175 14.83 -2.05 6.69
CA PRO A 175 15.17 -2.73 7.95
C PRO A 175 16.23 -2.00 8.81
N GLY A 176 16.95 -1.01 8.26
CA GLY A 176 17.96 -0.21 8.97
C GLY A 176 19.28 -0.93 9.27
N GLN A 177 19.40 -2.20 8.89
CA GLN A 177 20.62 -3.01 8.93
C GLN A 177 20.49 -4.20 7.98
N PRO A 178 21.59 -4.91 7.64
CA PRO A 178 21.52 -6.16 6.89
C PRO A 178 20.73 -7.24 7.65
N VAL A 179 19.90 -8.00 6.94
CA VAL A 179 19.02 -9.04 7.51
C VAL A 179 19.25 -10.37 6.79
N GLN A 180 19.54 -11.43 7.54
CA GLN A 180 19.81 -12.74 6.93
C GLN A 180 18.55 -13.39 6.35
N ASP A 181 17.42 -13.26 7.05
CA ASP A 181 16.11 -13.74 6.62
C ASP A 181 15.29 -12.55 6.07
N PHE A 182 15.53 -12.22 4.81
CA PHE A 182 14.85 -11.14 4.10
C PHE A 182 14.03 -11.73 2.95
N ARG A 183 12.73 -11.43 2.90
CA ARG A 183 11.86 -11.90 1.82
C ARG A 183 10.77 -10.90 1.47
N ILE A 184 10.60 -10.63 0.18
CA ILE A 184 9.42 -9.95 -0.35
C ILE A 184 8.73 -10.90 -1.32
N GLU A 185 7.45 -11.13 -1.11
CA GLU A 185 6.59 -11.94 -1.97
C GLU A 185 5.39 -11.10 -2.42
N VAL A 186 5.18 -10.99 -3.73
CA VAL A 186 4.02 -10.32 -4.31
C VAL A 186 3.27 -11.31 -5.19
N GLN A 187 2.00 -11.53 -4.88
CA GLN A 187 1.09 -12.34 -5.68
C GLN A 187 0.14 -11.39 -6.42
N ILE A 188 -0.04 -11.62 -7.71
CA ILE A 188 -0.94 -10.84 -8.57
C ILE A 188 -1.98 -11.81 -9.12
N ARG A 189 -3.25 -11.42 -9.03
CA ARG A 189 -4.37 -12.07 -9.68
C ARG A 189 -5.33 -11.04 -10.25
N GLU A 190 -5.49 -11.04 -11.56
CA GLU A 190 -6.34 -10.09 -12.26
C GLU A 190 -7.54 -10.76 -12.92
N ASN A 191 -8.53 -9.97 -13.34
CA ASN A 191 -9.70 -10.46 -14.09
C ASN A 191 -9.41 -10.61 -15.60
N ARG A 192 -8.23 -10.17 -16.05
CA ARG A 192 -7.78 -10.14 -17.43
C ARG A 192 -6.32 -10.59 -17.51
N PRO A 193 -5.87 -11.16 -18.65
CA PRO A 193 -4.49 -11.54 -18.83
C PRO A 193 -3.52 -10.38 -18.57
N LEU A 194 -2.40 -10.68 -17.92
CA LEU A 194 -1.32 -9.71 -17.70
C LEU A 194 -0.57 -9.51 -19.02
N LYS A 195 -0.48 -8.27 -19.51
CA LYS A 195 0.34 -7.93 -20.69
C LYS A 195 1.81 -8.16 -20.40
N PHE A 196 2.26 -7.68 -19.24
CA PHE A 196 3.62 -7.85 -18.76
C PHE A 196 3.64 -7.73 -17.24
N VAL A 197 4.70 -8.26 -16.63
CA VAL A 197 5.07 -8.06 -15.23
C VAL A 197 6.58 -7.88 -15.20
N ARG A 198 7.07 -6.86 -14.49
CA ARG A 198 8.49 -6.61 -14.32
C ARG A 198 8.80 -5.97 -12.98
N THR A 199 10.04 -6.13 -12.54
CA THR A 199 10.58 -5.50 -11.33
C THR A 199 11.81 -4.67 -11.69
N PRO A 200 11.67 -3.33 -11.80
CA PRO A 200 12.81 -2.45 -11.98
C PRO A 200 13.82 -2.57 -10.81
N ALA A 201 15.03 -2.06 -11.01
CA ALA A 201 16.02 -1.93 -9.95
C ALA A 201 15.47 -1.15 -8.74
N LEU A 202 16.00 -1.46 -7.55
CA LEU A 202 15.63 -0.80 -6.30
C LEU A 202 15.82 0.72 -6.39
N ARG A 203 14.79 1.49 -6.05
CA ARG A 203 14.84 2.97 -6.11
C ARG A 203 15.35 3.52 -4.77
N THR A 204 16.61 3.96 -4.73
CA THR A 204 17.26 4.52 -3.51
C THR A 204 17.15 6.04 -3.40
N ASP A 205 16.97 6.76 -4.52
CA ASP A 205 16.93 8.22 -4.53
C ASP A 205 15.54 8.78 -4.23
N PHE A 206 15.46 9.61 -3.19
CA PHE A 206 14.27 10.39 -2.82
C PHE A 206 13.99 11.57 -3.78
N LEU A 207 14.97 11.99 -4.58
CA LEU A 207 14.90 13.19 -5.42
C LEU A 207 14.60 12.91 -6.90
N LEU A 208 14.68 11.66 -7.34
CA LEU A 208 14.56 11.28 -8.75
C LEU A 208 13.58 10.13 -8.90
N THR A 209 12.28 10.42 -8.87
CA THR A 209 11.22 9.45 -9.19
C THR A 209 11.17 9.05 -10.67
N ASN A 210 12.05 9.56 -11.54
CA ASN A 210 11.90 9.44 -12.99
C ASN A 210 13.19 9.19 -13.79
N LEU A 211 14.33 8.85 -13.17
CA LEU A 211 15.60 8.66 -13.91
C LEU A 211 16.28 7.29 -13.73
N VAL A 212 15.68 6.35 -12.99
CA VAL A 212 16.13 4.96 -13.10
C VAL A 212 15.71 4.53 -14.50
N GLU A 213 16.68 4.36 -15.39
CA GLU A 213 16.44 3.83 -16.73
C GLU A 213 15.57 2.58 -16.61
N ASP A 214 14.42 2.58 -17.29
CA ASP A 214 13.51 1.44 -17.46
C ASP A 214 14.20 0.15 -17.97
N ALA A 215 15.51 0.22 -18.26
CA ALA A 215 16.36 -0.86 -18.71
C ALA A 215 16.99 -1.70 -17.59
N SER A 216 17.06 -1.20 -16.34
CA SER A 216 17.66 -1.96 -15.23
C SER A 216 16.62 -2.79 -14.48
N THR A 217 16.71 -4.11 -14.62
CA THR A 217 15.88 -5.08 -13.90
C THR A 217 16.49 -5.42 -12.54
N ASN A 218 15.64 -5.86 -11.60
CA ASN A 218 16.09 -6.45 -10.36
C ASN A 218 16.43 -7.93 -10.60
N ASP A 219 17.69 -8.19 -10.95
CA ASP A 219 18.15 -9.49 -11.48
C ASP A 219 18.06 -10.66 -10.48
N ILE A 220 17.94 -10.39 -9.17
CA ILE A 220 17.78 -11.41 -8.14
C ILE A 220 16.30 -11.70 -7.82
N THR A 221 15.37 -11.08 -8.54
CA THR A 221 13.94 -11.32 -8.39
C THR A 221 13.49 -12.48 -9.28
N LEU A 222 12.81 -13.46 -8.69
CA LEU A 222 12.14 -14.51 -9.43
C LEU A 222 10.71 -14.10 -9.77
N ILE A 223 10.31 -14.25 -11.03
CA ILE A 223 8.95 -14.00 -11.50
C ILE A 223 8.41 -15.29 -12.14
N GLU A 224 7.33 -15.82 -11.58
CA GLU A 224 6.61 -16.98 -12.10
C GLU A 224 5.21 -16.56 -12.55
N ARG A 225 4.75 -17.09 -13.69
CA ARG A 225 3.41 -16.82 -14.23
C ARG A 225 2.62 -18.13 -14.35
N PRO A 226 1.92 -18.56 -13.28
CA PRO A 226 1.20 -19.84 -13.29
C PRO A 226 0.00 -19.85 -14.23
N SER A 227 -0.57 -18.68 -14.55
CA SER A 227 -1.62 -18.51 -15.56
C SER A 227 -1.46 -17.17 -16.30
N PRO A 228 -2.20 -16.91 -17.38
CA PRO A 228 -2.18 -15.60 -18.06
C PRO A 228 -2.51 -14.42 -17.13
N GLU A 229 -3.43 -14.62 -16.19
CA GLU A 229 -3.97 -13.60 -15.26
C GLU A 229 -3.19 -13.50 -13.93
N ALA A 230 -2.24 -14.40 -13.68
CA ALA A 230 -1.56 -14.51 -12.40
C ALA A 230 -0.04 -14.43 -12.51
N ALA A 231 0.59 -13.82 -11.50
CA ALA A 231 2.04 -13.79 -11.35
C ALA A 231 2.44 -13.87 -9.88
N THR A 232 3.56 -14.53 -9.60
CA THR A 232 4.21 -14.55 -8.29
C THR A 232 5.61 -13.98 -8.43
N ILE A 233 5.94 -12.99 -7.61
CA ILE A 233 7.21 -12.29 -7.60
C ILE A 233 7.86 -12.55 -6.24
N VAL A 234 9.08 -13.09 -6.24
CA VAL A 234 9.84 -13.40 -5.02
C VAL A 234 11.21 -12.72 -5.07
N PHE A 235 11.51 -11.94 -4.04
CA PHE A 235 12.80 -11.26 -3.86
C PHE A 235 13.39 -11.65 -2.51
N THR A 236 14.51 -12.37 -2.54
CA THR A 236 15.22 -12.91 -1.36
C THR A 236 16.72 -12.58 -1.44
N PRO A 237 17.10 -11.32 -1.15
CA PRO A 237 18.49 -10.87 -1.20
C PRO A 237 19.31 -11.52 -0.09
N ASP A 238 20.49 -12.02 -0.42
CA ASP A 238 21.46 -12.43 0.60
C ASP A 238 22.15 -11.20 1.24
N ILE A 239 23.03 -11.40 2.22
CA ILE A 239 23.72 -10.28 2.88
C ILE A 239 24.58 -9.46 1.91
N LYS A 240 25.12 -10.05 0.84
CA LYS A 240 25.96 -9.37 -0.16
C LYS A 240 25.12 -8.51 -1.09
N ASP A 241 23.89 -8.96 -1.39
CA ASP A 241 22.92 -8.22 -2.20
C ASP A 241 22.37 -6.97 -1.49
N GLN A 242 22.56 -6.86 -0.17
CA GLN A 242 22.06 -5.75 0.66
C GLN A 242 23.03 -4.55 0.76
N GLY A 243 23.98 -4.45 -0.17
CA GLY A 243 24.88 -3.31 -0.34
C GLY A 243 26.03 -3.23 0.69
N ASP A 244 26.46 -2.01 1.00
CA ASP A 244 27.70 -1.71 1.76
C ASP A 244 27.63 -2.02 3.28
N GLY A 245 26.85 -3.02 3.68
CA GLY A 245 26.70 -3.42 5.09
C GLY A 245 25.78 -2.53 5.92
N LYS A 246 24.99 -1.65 5.29
CA LYS A 246 23.95 -0.83 5.95
C LYS A 246 22.54 -1.42 5.84
N GLY A 247 22.37 -2.50 5.07
CA GLY A 247 21.06 -3.06 4.75
C GLY A 247 20.37 -2.29 3.63
N ILE A 248 19.26 -2.85 3.15
CA ILE A 248 18.45 -2.22 2.11
C ILE A 248 17.72 -1.00 2.71
N SER A 249 17.78 0.12 1.99
CA SER A 249 16.95 1.30 2.23
C SER A 249 16.50 1.85 0.88
N ALA A 250 15.43 1.26 0.34
CA ALA A 250 14.99 1.53 -1.03
C ALA A 250 13.48 1.27 -1.19
N ARG A 251 12.97 1.59 -2.37
CA ARG A 251 11.63 1.20 -2.79
C ARG A 251 11.73 0.02 -3.75
N PHE A 252 11.09 -1.09 -3.39
CA PHE A 252 10.88 -2.24 -4.26
C PHE A 252 9.59 -2.02 -5.05
N VAL A 253 9.65 -2.16 -6.37
CA VAL A 253 8.52 -1.81 -7.25
C VAL A 253 8.19 -2.98 -8.15
N VAL A 254 6.92 -3.35 -8.17
CA VAL A 254 6.35 -4.27 -9.16
C VAL A 254 5.54 -3.44 -10.15
N GLN A 255 5.88 -3.55 -11.44
CA GLN A 255 5.17 -2.90 -12.52
C GLN A 255 4.46 -3.94 -13.37
N TYR A 256 3.19 -3.70 -13.66
CA TYR A 256 2.42 -4.55 -14.56
C TYR A 256 1.34 -3.75 -15.29
N ASP A 257 0.76 -4.34 -16.32
CA ASP A 257 -0.47 -3.88 -16.96
C ASP A 257 -1.29 -5.10 -17.38
N VAL A 258 -2.60 -4.92 -17.56
CA VAL A 258 -3.50 -5.99 -18.01
C VAL A 258 -3.96 -5.74 -19.44
N GLU A 259 -4.45 -6.79 -20.10
CA GLU A 259 -5.27 -6.64 -21.30
C GLU A 259 -6.53 -5.83 -20.97
N HIS A 260 -6.93 -4.95 -21.90
CA HIS A 260 -8.04 -4.04 -21.67
C HIS A 260 -9.24 -4.39 -22.52
N ALA A 261 -10.43 -4.11 -22.00
CA ALA A 261 -11.73 -4.28 -22.67
C ALA A 261 -12.02 -3.26 -23.77
N GLY A 262 -11.08 -2.34 -24.03
CA GLY A 262 -11.36 -1.13 -24.77
C GLY A 262 -12.30 -0.18 -24.03
N ILE A 263 -12.95 0.70 -24.79
CA ILE A 263 -13.64 1.90 -24.28
C ILE A 263 -14.84 1.56 -23.38
N SER A 264 -15.49 0.41 -23.57
CA SER A 264 -16.63 0.02 -22.72
C SER A 264 -16.22 -0.49 -21.34
N GLY A 265 -14.94 -0.77 -21.12
CA GLY A 265 -14.42 -1.28 -19.87
C GLY A 265 -14.83 -2.72 -19.53
N ASP A 266 -14.35 -3.18 -18.39
CA ASP A 266 -14.76 -4.42 -17.73
C ASP A 266 -15.41 -4.11 -16.39
N MET A 267 -16.39 -4.91 -16.02
CA MET A 267 -17.03 -4.82 -14.72
C MET A 267 -16.76 -6.08 -13.91
N LEU A 268 -16.45 -5.89 -12.63
CA LEU A 268 -16.31 -6.94 -11.62
C LEU A 268 -17.41 -6.73 -10.59
N VAL A 269 -18.07 -7.80 -10.12
CA VAL A 269 -19.08 -7.73 -9.06
C VAL A 269 -18.73 -8.70 -7.93
N VAL A 270 -18.77 -8.21 -6.70
CA VAL A 270 -18.49 -8.97 -5.47
C VAL A 270 -19.48 -8.53 -4.41
N ASP A 271 -20.28 -9.46 -3.88
CA ASP A 271 -21.30 -9.19 -2.85
C ASP A 271 -22.24 -8.01 -3.17
N GLY A 272 -22.62 -7.88 -4.43
CA GLY A 272 -23.46 -6.78 -4.92
C GLY A 272 -22.72 -5.46 -5.14
N TYR A 273 -21.46 -5.33 -4.71
CA TYR A 273 -20.61 -4.20 -5.10
C TYR A 273 -20.03 -4.43 -6.48
N PHE A 274 -19.96 -3.40 -7.30
CA PHE A 274 -19.29 -3.47 -8.59
C PHE A 274 -18.07 -2.55 -8.64
N VAL A 275 -17.08 -2.95 -9.44
CA VAL A 275 -15.95 -2.12 -9.86
C VAL A 275 -15.93 -2.11 -11.37
N HIS A 276 -15.95 -0.92 -11.97
CA HIS A 276 -15.94 -0.73 -13.41
C HIS A 276 -14.62 -0.12 -13.85
N PHE A 277 -13.81 -0.92 -14.56
CA PHE A 277 -12.49 -0.55 -15.09
C PHE A 277 -12.60 -0.10 -16.54
N MET A 278 -12.29 1.17 -16.84
CA MET A 278 -12.34 1.70 -18.21
C MET A 278 -10.99 2.27 -18.63
N VAL A 279 -10.46 1.74 -19.74
CA VAL A 279 -9.22 2.22 -20.36
C VAL A 279 -9.49 2.56 -21.84
N PRO A 280 -9.51 3.86 -22.22
CA PRO A 280 -9.84 4.30 -23.57
C PRO A 280 -8.63 4.25 -24.53
N ASP A 281 -7.99 3.10 -24.68
CA ASP A 281 -6.76 2.94 -25.49
C ASP A 281 -6.95 3.16 -27.00
N ASN A 282 -8.17 3.01 -27.52
CA ASN A 282 -8.47 3.09 -28.95
C ASN A 282 -8.88 4.50 -29.42
N ILE A 283 -8.69 5.53 -28.61
CA ILE A 283 -8.82 6.93 -29.06
C ILE A 283 -7.52 7.29 -29.77
N SER A 284 -7.43 6.90 -31.05
CA SER A 284 -6.23 7.02 -31.91
C SER A 284 -5.79 8.46 -32.18
N ASN A 285 -6.57 9.44 -31.75
CA ASN A 285 -6.29 10.84 -31.98
C ASN A 285 -5.85 11.47 -30.66
N THR A 286 -4.56 11.76 -30.55
CA THR A 286 -4.11 12.80 -29.60
C THR A 286 -4.88 14.06 -29.96
N LEU A 287 -5.87 14.41 -29.14
CA LEU A 287 -6.62 15.64 -29.32
C LEU A 287 -5.63 16.80 -29.32
N PRO A 288 -5.54 17.62 -30.38
CA PRO A 288 -4.75 18.84 -30.31
C PRO A 288 -5.28 19.66 -29.14
N LYS A 289 -4.43 19.88 -28.14
CA LYS A 289 -4.74 20.66 -26.94
C LYS A 289 -3.92 21.93 -27.00
N ASP A 290 -4.60 23.07 -27.05
CA ASP A 290 -3.97 24.35 -26.74
C ASP A 290 -3.79 24.42 -25.22
N ILE A 291 -2.57 24.18 -24.75
CA ILE A 291 -2.22 24.31 -23.33
C ILE A 291 -1.95 25.78 -23.05
N ILE A 292 -3.00 26.49 -22.63
CA ILE A 292 -2.88 27.88 -22.18
C ILE A 292 -2.72 27.87 -20.65
N PHE A 293 -1.55 28.26 -20.17
CA PHE A 293 -1.30 28.43 -18.73
C PHE A 293 -2.01 29.70 -18.25
N LEU A 294 -3.24 29.54 -17.77
CA LEU A 294 -4.07 30.62 -17.22
C LEU A 294 -4.06 30.55 -15.69
N PHE A 295 -3.65 31.65 -15.05
CA PHE A 295 -3.88 31.87 -13.64
C PHE A 295 -5.33 32.38 -13.49
N LEU A 296 -6.25 31.44 -13.25
CA LEU A 296 -7.70 31.55 -12.90
C LEU A 296 -8.67 30.91 -13.92
N THR A 297 -9.74 30.37 -13.31
CA THR A 297 -10.71 29.32 -13.68
C THR A 297 -11.45 29.48 -15.02
N PHE A 298 -11.29 28.48 -15.89
CA PHE A 298 -12.19 28.18 -17.02
C PHE A 298 -12.86 26.81 -16.82
N PRO A 299 -14.02 26.53 -17.45
CA PRO A 299 -14.75 25.29 -17.25
C PRO A 299 -13.95 24.11 -17.79
N VAL A 300 -13.54 23.21 -16.90
CA VAL A 300 -12.91 21.95 -17.23
C VAL A 300 -13.95 21.11 -18.00
N LEU A 301 -13.61 20.58 -19.18
CA LEU A 301 -14.44 19.58 -19.86
C LEU A 301 -14.41 18.28 -19.05
N TYR A 302 -15.56 17.67 -18.78
CA TYR A 302 -15.69 16.43 -18.01
C TYR A 302 -16.18 15.27 -18.88
N LEU A 303 -15.66 14.07 -18.62
CA LEU A 303 -16.31 12.81 -18.94
C LEU A 303 -17.30 12.50 -17.81
N SER A 304 -18.57 12.27 -18.15
CA SER A 304 -19.61 11.91 -17.18
C SER A 304 -20.12 10.51 -17.45
N ILE A 305 -20.09 9.66 -16.43
CA ILE A 305 -20.67 8.31 -16.47
C ILE A 305 -21.92 8.31 -15.58
N THR A 306 -23.06 7.98 -16.19
CA THR A 306 -24.35 7.92 -15.49
C THR A 306 -24.83 6.48 -15.43
N TYR A 307 -25.22 6.05 -14.24
CA TYR A 307 -25.85 4.76 -14.01
C TYR A 307 -27.34 4.98 -13.80
N GLN A 308 -28.17 4.03 -14.21
CA GLN A 308 -29.61 4.12 -13.99
C GLN A 308 -29.91 4.06 -12.48
N SER A 309 -30.56 5.09 -11.94
CA SER A 309 -30.89 5.24 -10.51
C SER A 309 -31.68 4.05 -9.94
N SER A 310 -32.45 3.35 -10.77
CA SER A 310 -33.19 2.16 -10.38
C SER A 310 -32.32 0.92 -10.15
N SER A 311 -31.09 0.93 -10.63
CA SER A 311 -30.21 -0.24 -10.74
C SER A 311 -29.00 -0.17 -9.80
N VAL A 312 -28.63 1.03 -9.36
CA VAL A 312 -27.57 1.26 -8.36
C VAL A 312 -28.08 2.08 -7.18
N ASP A 313 -27.46 1.89 -6.02
CA ASP A 313 -27.58 2.84 -4.92
C ASP A 313 -26.70 4.06 -5.22
N GLU A 314 -27.32 5.19 -5.56
CA GLU A 314 -26.60 6.41 -5.95
C GLU A 314 -25.67 6.94 -4.85
N PHE A 315 -25.99 6.69 -3.57
CA PHE A 315 -25.15 7.13 -2.44
C PHE A 315 -23.91 6.27 -2.23
N SER A 316 -23.84 5.14 -2.93
CA SER A 316 -22.70 4.22 -2.89
C SER A 316 -21.66 4.52 -3.98
N LEU A 317 -22.04 5.25 -5.04
CA LEU A 317 -21.17 5.54 -6.17
C LEU A 317 -19.95 6.37 -5.74
N THR A 318 -18.78 5.98 -6.22
CA THR A 318 -17.59 6.84 -6.20
C THR A 318 -17.72 7.96 -7.24
N ASP A 319 -16.68 8.75 -7.46
CA ASP A 319 -16.70 9.82 -8.46
C ASP A 319 -17.19 9.30 -9.82
N THR A 320 -18.13 10.03 -10.43
CA THR A 320 -18.72 9.71 -11.74
C THR A 320 -18.44 10.79 -12.79
N GLU A 321 -17.84 11.90 -12.38
CA GLU A 321 -17.40 13.00 -13.23
C GLU A 321 -15.89 13.12 -13.17
N PHE A 322 -15.24 12.95 -14.32
CA PHE A 322 -13.79 12.97 -14.42
C PHE A 322 -13.34 14.07 -15.37
N PRO A 323 -12.39 14.94 -14.99
CA PRO A 323 -11.90 15.95 -15.91
C PRO A 323 -11.24 15.28 -17.12
N MET A 324 -11.52 15.76 -18.33
CA MET A 324 -10.88 15.28 -19.56
C MET A 324 -9.35 15.46 -19.57
N VAL A 325 -8.84 16.33 -18.70
CA VAL A 325 -7.43 16.34 -18.31
C VAL A 325 -7.25 15.30 -17.19
N PHE A 326 -7.47 14.04 -17.53
CA PHE A 326 -7.24 12.95 -16.60
C PHE A 326 -5.75 12.60 -16.64
N ASN A 327 -5.05 12.83 -15.52
CA ASN A 327 -3.63 12.46 -15.36
C ASN A 327 -3.43 10.96 -15.07
N GLY A 328 -4.52 10.21 -14.83
CA GLY A 328 -4.49 8.75 -14.75
C GLY A 328 -4.68 8.13 -16.13
N THR A 329 -4.44 6.83 -16.26
CA THR A 329 -4.65 6.11 -17.53
C THR A 329 -5.73 5.02 -17.42
N GLU A 330 -6.46 4.96 -16.32
CA GLU A 330 -7.65 4.12 -16.10
C GLU A 330 -8.66 4.87 -15.23
N ILE A 331 -9.94 4.80 -15.59
CA ILE A 331 -11.05 5.29 -14.78
C ILE A 331 -11.65 4.10 -14.03
N MET A 332 -11.77 4.23 -12.70
CA MET A 332 -12.36 3.22 -11.84
C MET A 332 -13.56 3.83 -11.10
N ILE A 333 -14.72 3.17 -11.23
CA ILE A 333 -15.93 3.55 -10.50
C ILE A 333 -16.38 2.35 -9.68
N CYS A 334 -16.64 2.58 -8.39
CA CYS A 334 -17.24 1.59 -7.51
C CYS A 334 -18.67 2.01 -7.15
N GLY A 335 -19.55 1.04 -6.93
CA GLY A 335 -20.92 1.27 -6.45
C GLY A 335 -21.58 -0.02 -5.97
N LEU A 336 -22.77 0.10 -5.40
CA LEU A 336 -23.62 -1.00 -4.95
C LEU A 336 -24.75 -1.20 -5.96
N TRP A 337 -24.81 -2.40 -6.53
CA TRP A 337 -25.88 -2.88 -7.39
C TRP A 337 -27.10 -3.22 -6.52
N LYS A 338 -28.27 -2.66 -6.88
CA LYS A 338 -29.51 -2.91 -6.13
C LYS A 338 -29.98 -4.36 -6.27
N GLU A 339 -30.35 -4.94 -5.15
CA GLU A 339 -30.84 -6.31 -5.04
C GLU A 339 -32.04 -6.57 -5.96
N GLY A 340 -32.06 -7.74 -6.62
CA GLY A 340 -33.14 -8.15 -7.53
C GLY A 340 -33.11 -7.54 -8.94
N LYS A 341 -32.09 -6.75 -9.30
CA LYS A 341 -31.93 -6.20 -10.65
C LYS A 341 -31.00 -7.05 -11.49
N ALA A 342 -31.54 -7.68 -12.54
CA ALA A 342 -30.77 -8.55 -13.44
C ALA A 342 -29.82 -7.79 -14.38
N LYS A 343 -30.03 -6.49 -14.59
CA LYS A 343 -29.35 -5.68 -15.59
C LYS A 343 -28.89 -4.35 -15.00
N LEU A 344 -27.68 -3.95 -15.36
CA LEU A 344 -27.12 -2.64 -15.08
C LEU A 344 -26.90 -1.89 -16.39
N GLU A 345 -27.72 -0.86 -16.62
CA GLU A 345 -27.54 0.07 -17.73
C GLU A 345 -26.71 1.27 -17.27
N TYR A 346 -25.72 1.62 -18.08
CA TYR A 346 -24.94 2.83 -17.90
C TYR A 346 -24.71 3.55 -19.22
N LYS A 347 -24.52 4.86 -19.09
CA LYS A 347 -24.32 5.76 -20.20
C LYS A 347 -23.09 6.61 -19.95
N ILE A 348 -22.15 6.55 -20.87
CA ILE A 348 -20.93 7.36 -20.89
C ILE A 348 -21.18 8.52 -21.84
N THR A 349 -21.00 9.74 -21.34
CA THR A 349 -21.09 10.96 -22.15
C THR A 349 -19.82 11.79 -22.01
N GLY A 350 -19.34 12.34 -23.12
CA GLY A 350 -18.17 13.22 -23.14
C GLY A 350 -18.08 14.02 -24.43
N LEU A 351 -17.07 14.88 -24.53
CA LEU A 351 -16.75 15.61 -25.75
C LEU A 351 -15.36 15.19 -26.24
N GLU A 352 -15.20 14.89 -27.52
CA GLU A 352 -13.91 14.64 -28.15
C GLU A 352 -13.71 15.67 -29.27
N SER A 353 -12.82 16.64 -29.06
CA SER A 353 -12.54 17.82 -29.94
C SER A 353 -13.75 18.71 -30.23
N THR A 354 -14.77 18.18 -30.89
CA THR A 354 -16.06 18.81 -31.23
C THR A 354 -17.19 17.78 -31.37
N ARG A 355 -16.92 16.49 -31.14
CA ARG A 355 -17.87 15.39 -31.26
C ARG A 355 -18.36 14.95 -29.89
N LYS A 356 -19.67 14.78 -29.75
CA LYS A 356 -20.26 14.20 -28.54
C LYS A 356 -20.03 12.70 -28.57
N ILE A 357 -19.36 12.16 -27.56
CA ILE A 357 -19.31 10.73 -27.28
C ILE A 357 -20.54 10.41 -26.45
N GLU A 358 -21.34 9.46 -26.89
CA GLU A 358 -22.50 8.94 -26.17
C GLU A 358 -22.52 7.42 -26.39
N ILE A 359 -22.15 6.68 -25.35
CA ILE A 359 -22.12 5.22 -25.36
C ILE A 359 -23.10 4.75 -24.31
N THR A 360 -24.10 3.98 -24.72
CA THR A 360 -25.01 3.28 -23.81
C THR A 360 -24.67 1.80 -23.85
N LYS A 361 -24.46 1.21 -22.67
CA LYS A 361 -24.17 -0.21 -22.49
C LYS A 361 -25.08 -0.78 -21.41
N GLU A 362 -25.38 -2.06 -21.57
CA GLU A 362 -26.12 -2.86 -20.59
C GLU A 362 -25.23 -4.04 -20.22
N VAL A 363 -25.12 -4.31 -18.93
CA VAL A 363 -24.40 -5.46 -18.39
C VAL A 363 -25.40 -6.33 -17.64
N ASN A 364 -25.51 -7.60 -18.01
CA ASN A 364 -26.32 -8.56 -17.30
C ASN A 364 -25.53 -9.10 -16.11
N SER A 365 -26.17 -9.23 -14.95
CA SER A 365 -25.60 -9.85 -13.75
C SER A 365 -24.97 -11.24 -13.99
N MET A 366 -25.44 -11.98 -14.99
CA MET A 366 -24.88 -13.28 -15.39
C MET A 366 -23.58 -13.18 -16.21
N ASP A 367 -23.33 -12.05 -16.85
CA ASP A 367 -22.15 -11.81 -17.70
C ASP A 367 -21.01 -11.15 -16.92
N VAL A 368 -21.21 -10.87 -15.63
CA VAL A 368 -20.20 -10.28 -14.76
C VAL A 368 -19.44 -11.38 -14.04
N MET A 369 -18.14 -11.17 -13.89
CA MET A 369 -17.35 -12.01 -12.98
C MET A 369 -17.85 -11.79 -11.54
N ILE A 370 -18.53 -12.79 -10.99
CA ILE A 370 -18.95 -12.84 -9.58
C ILE A 370 -17.86 -13.57 -8.81
N VAL A 371 -17.21 -12.89 -7.87
CA VAL A 371 -16.24 -13.52 -6.98
C VAL A 371 -16.94 -13.78 -5.65
N SER A 372 -16.98 -15.04 -5.20
CA SER A 372 -17.42 -15.37 -3.84
C SER A 372 -16.24 -15.21 -2.87
N PRO A 373 -16.37 -14.49 -1.75
CA PRO A 373 -15.32 -14.39 -0.74
C PRO A 373 -14.91 -15.75 -0.15
N ASP A 374 -15.82 -16.73 -0.16
CA ASP A 374 -15.71 -17.99 0.59
C ASP A 374 -15.26 -19.21 -0.25
N GLU A 375 -15.18 -19.10 -1.58
CA GLU A 375 -14.79 -20.23 -2.45
C GLU A 375 -13.27 -20.37 -2.68
N GLU A 376 -12.46 -19.41 -2.25
CA GLU A 376 -10.99 -19.51 -2.33
C GLU A 376 -10.40 -20.10 -1.05
N THR A 377 -10.73 -21.37 -0.81
CA THR A 377 -9.89 -22.20 0.05
C THR A 377 -8.65 -22.61 -0.73
N ASP A 378 -7.47 -22.21 -0.22
CA ASP A 378 -6.17 -22.78 -0.53
C ASP A 378 -6.32 -24.31 -0.70
N LYS A 379 -6.21 -24.80 -1.92
CA LYS A 379 -5.79 -26.18 -2.13
C LYS A 379 -4.28 -26.17 -2.33
N PRO A 380 -3.57 -27.06 -1.60
CA PRO A 380 -2.14 -26.97 -1.35
C PRO A 380 -1.27 -27.06 -2.59
#